data_AF-N6T3L4-F1
#
_entry.id   AF-N6T3L4-F1
#
_cell.length_a   1.000
_cell.length_b   1.000
_cell.length_c   1.000
_cell.angle_alpha   90.00
_cell.angle_beta   90.00
_cell.angle_gamma   90.00
#
_symmetry.space_group_name_H-M   'P 1'
#
loop_
_entity.id
_entity.type
_entity.pdbx_description
1 polymer ?
#
loop_
_entity_poly.entity_id
_entity_poly.type
_entity_poly.pdbx_seq_one_letter_code
_entity_poly.pdbx_strand_id
1 'polypeptide(L)'
;MAHIQQALAKRTFDEAFQLALSAENLNMVIFVCERVDANKVFGEKCLLSQSVLLALIQQLSMEMHKNSQIKLSYLRPAFLALSPDGASTKQFIPKVLTDLLKQLTLFMQTNPPLKEMNDARILKMAVESMLSFTDE
;
A
#
# COMPACT_ATOMS: atom_id res chain seq x y z
N MET A 1 -1.32 11.22 17.50
CA MET A 1 -1.78 12.24 16.53
C MET A 1 -0.87 13.46 16.43
N ALA A 2 -0.46 14.10 17.54
CA ALA A 2 0.40 15.30 17.48
C ALA A 2 1.71 15.09 16.68
N HIS A 3 2.40 13.97 16.89
CA HIS A 3 3.64 13.65 16.18
C HIS A 3 3.42 13.40 14.66
N ILE A 4 2.32 12.74 14.27
CA ILE A 4 1.96 12.54 12.85
C ILE A 4 1.68 13.89 12.17
N GLN A 5 0.91 14.77 12.83
CA GLN A 5 0.62 16.09 12.29
C GLN A 5 1.89 16.94 12.15
N GLN A 6 2.82 16.83 13.09
CA GLN A 6 4.11 17.50 13.02
C GLN A 6 4.98 16.98 11.87
N ALA A 7 5.05 15.66 11.67
CA ALA A 7 5.77 15.05 10.55
C ALA A 7 5.17 15.46 9.20
N LEU A 8 3.84 15.46 9.08
CA LEU A 8 3.11 15.94 7.91
C LEU A 8 3.40 17.43 7.62
N ALA A 9 3.42 18.28 8.65
CA ALA A 9 3.74 19.70 8.50
C ALA A 9 5.18 19.94 8.02
N LYS A 10 6.12 19.10 8.47
CA LYS A 10 7.52 19.11 8.04
C LYS A 10 7.76 18.41 6.69
N ARG A 11 6.72 17.80 6.10
CA ARG A 11 6.80 16.96 4.89
C ARG A 11 7.77 15.78 5.03
N THR A 12 7.98 15.29 6.26
CA THR A 12 8.71 14.04 6.51
C THR A 12 7.77 12.85 6.33
N PHE A 13 7.45 12.53 5.07
CA PHE A 13 6.39 11.56 4.75
C PHE A 13 6.71 10.14 5.24
N ASP A 14 7.93 9.64 5.03
CA ASP A 14 8.33 8.31 5.51
C ASP A 14 8.09 8.16 7.02
N GLU A 15 8.49 9.16 7.81
CA GLU A 15 8.27 9.22 9.26
C GLU A 15 6.78 9.28 9.61
N ALA A 16 5.99 10.09 8.90
CA ALA A 16 4.55 10.19 9.12
C ALA A 16 3.84 8.84 8.89
N PHE A 17 4.20 8.14 7.81
CA PHE A 17 3.67 6.81 7.51
C PHE A 17 4.17 5.78 8.53
N GLN A 18 5.45 5.80 8.90
CA GLN A 18 6.01 4.91 9.91
C GLN A 18 5.28 5.06 11.25
N LEU A 19 5.07 6.29 11.74
CA LEU A 19 4.33 6.55 12.97
C LEU A 19 2.87 6.05 12.90
N ALA A 20 2.20 6.22 11.75
CA ALA A 20 0.84 5.74 11.58
C ALA A 20 0.77 4.21 11.53
N LEU A 21 1.70 3.57 10.84
CA LEU A 21 1.80 2.10 10.73
C LEU A 21 2.12 1.46 12.09
N SER A 22 3.01 2.07 12.88
CA SER A 22 3.36 1.61 14.24
C SER A 22 2.24 1.77 15.26
N ALA A 23 1.21 2.57 14.95
CA ALA A 23 0.03 2.69 15.82
C ALA A 23 -0.93 1.49 15.70
N GLU A 24 -0.67 0.55 14.77
CA GLU A 24 -1.49 -0.64 14.48
C GLU A 24 -2.98 -0.33 14.30
N ASN A 25 -3.28 0.88 13.85
CA ASN A 25 -4.63 1.38 13.69
C ASN A 25 -4.82 1.82 12.24
N LEU A 26 -5.57 1.01 11.48
CA LEU A 26 -5.83 1.26 10.07
C LEU A 26 -6.42 2.66 9.82
N ASN A 27 -7.24 3.18 10.73
CA ASN A 27 -7.80 4.53 10.60
C ASN A 27 -6.71 5.62 10.66
N MET A 28 -5.60 5.40 11.37
CA MET A 28 -4.48 6.33 11.37
C MET A 28 -3.73 6.30 10.03
N VAL A 29 -3.58 5.14 9.41
CA VAL A 29 -2.97 5.04 8.08
C VAL A 29 -3.85 5.72 7.04
N ILE A 30 -5.16 5.45 7.05
CA ILE A 30 -6.13 6.11 6.17
C ILE A 30 -6.09 7.64 6.40
N PHE A 31 -6.05 8.09 7.64
CA PHE A 31 -5.92 9.52 7.98
C PHE A 31 -4.69 10.19 7.36
N VAL A 32 -3.55 9.49 7.30
CA VAL A 32 -2.34 9.98 6.62
C VAL A 32 -2.53 9.96 5.11
N CYS A 33 -3.04 8.86 4.54
CA CYS A 33 -3.31 8.75 3.10
C CYS A 33 -4.23 9.86 2.58
N GLU A 34 -5.25 10.26 3.34
CA GLU A 34 -6.17 11.34 2.97
C GLU A 34 -5.54 12.74 2.98
N ARG A 35 -4.44 12.93 3.73
CA ARG A 35 -3.76 14.24 3.88
C ARG A 35 -2.53 14.38 2.99
N VAL A 36 -2.09 13.30 2.39
CA VAL A 36 -0.92 13.26 1.55
C VAL A 36 -1.35 12.95 0.12
N ASP A 37 -0.75 13.65 -0.84
CA ASP A 37 -0.98 13.35 -2.26
C ASP A 37 -0.09 12.17 -2.65
N ALA A 38 -0.70 11.06 -3.07
CA ALA A 38 0.00 9.86 -3.49
C ALA A 38 1.05 10.17 -4.58
N ASN A 39 0.76 11.08 -5.52
CA ASN A 39 1.71 11.43 -6.58
C ASN A 39 2.97 12.13 -6.04
N LYS A 40 2.89 12.81 -4.89
CA LYS A 40 4.05 13.42 -4.24
C LYS A 40 4.92 12.39 -3.54
N VAL A 41 4.30 11.33 -3.01
CA VAL A 41 4.99 10.28 -2.26
C VAL A 41 5.63 9.26 -3.20
N PHE A 42 4.92 8.87 -4.25
CA PHE A 42 5.34 7.87 -5.23
C PHE A 42 5.73 8.50 -6.57
N GLY A 43 6.25 9.74 -6.55
CA GLY A 43 6.74 10.41 -7.75
C GLY A 43 7.99 9.73 -8.33
N GLU A 44 8.77 10.46 -9.13
CA GLU A 44 9.97 9.93 -9.81
C GLU A 44 10.93 9.18 -8.87
N LYS A 45 11.08 9.68 -7.63
CA LYS A 45 11.71 8.98 -6.53
C LYS A 45 10.69 8.74 -5.42
N CYS A 46 10.43 7.47 -5.10
CA CYS A 46 9.58 7.13 -3.97
C CYS A 46 10.20 7.65 -2.67
N LEU A 47 9.40 8.36 -1.88
CA LEU A 47 9.80 8.95 -0.60
C LEU A 47 9.63 8.00 0.58
N LEU A 48 9.09 6.79 0.35
CA LEU A 48 8.90 5.77 1.38
C LEU A 48 9.98 4.69 1.29
N SER A 49 10.45 4.25 2.44
CA SER A 49 11.34 3.12 2.58
C SER A 49 10.63 1.80 2.24
N GLN A 50 11.38 0.78 1.82
CA GLN A 50 10.82 -0.54 1.47
C GLN A 50 10.05 -1.19 2.63
N SER A 51 10.50 -0.97 3.88
CA SER A 51 9.80 -1.43 5.07
C SER A 51 8.45 -0.74 5.25
N VAL A 52 8.40 0.58 5.04
CA VAL A 52 7.14 1.35 5.10
C VAL A 52 6.21 0.95 3.97
N LEU A 53 6.72 0.74 2.74
CA LEU A 53 5.92 0.28 1.61
C LEU A 53 5.24 -1.07 1.88
N LEU A 54 5.99 -2.06 2.37
CA LEU A 54 5.42 -3.37 2.69
C LEU A 54 4.36 -3.31 3.77
N ALA A 55 4.65 -2.59 4.87
CA ALA A 55 3.69 -2.42 5.96
C ALA A 55 2.45 -1.65 5.49
N LEU A 56 2.61 -0.66 4.61
CA LEU A 56 1.51 0.07 3.99
C LEU A 56 0.64 -0.83 3.12
N ILE A 57 1.24 -1.66 2.26
CA ILE A 57 0.52 -2.62 1.43
C ILE A 57 -0.24 -3.61 2.32
N GLN A 58 0.42 -4.15 3.34
CA GLN A 58 -0.17 -5.09 4.28
C GLN A 58 -1.40 -4.48 4.97
N GLN A 59 -1.28 -3.29 5.57
CA GLN A 59 -2.39 -2.67 6.30
C GLN A 59 -3.52 -2.20 5.37
N LEU A 60 -3.21 -1.60 4.21
CA LEU A 60 -4.25 -1.14 3.27
C LEU A 60 -4.97 -2.30 2.56
N SER A 61 -4.37 -3.49 2.49
CA SER A 61 -5.05 -4.69 1.99
C SER A 61 -6.16 -5.19 2.92
N MET A 62 -6.17 -4.78 4.19
CA MET A 62 -7.19 -5.23 5.14
C MET A 62 -8.51 -4.52 4.90
N GLU A 63 -9.63 -5.24 5.02
CA GLU A 63 -10.99 -4.68 4.92
C GLU A 63 -11.18 -3.77 3.67
N MET A 64 -10.76 -4.22 2.49
CA MET A 64 -10.74 -3.40 1.27
C MET A 64 -12.10 -2.79 0.89
N HIS A 65 -13.21 -3.36 1.37
CA HIS A 65 -14.55 -2.82 1.19
C HIS A 65 -14.77 -1.46 1.90
N LYS A 66 -13.95 -1.13 2.91
CA LYS A 66 -13.94 0.18 3.57
C LYS A 66 -12.86 1.06 2.97
N ASN A 67 -13.20 2.30 2.62
CA ASN A 67 -12.26 3.27 2.07
C ASN A 67 -11.53 2.74 0.81
N SER A 68 -12.23 1.93 0.01
CA SER A 68 -11.70 1.22 -1.17
C SER A 68 -10.98 2.15 -2.13
N GLN A 69 -11.57 3.31 -2.45
CA GLN A 69 -10.99 4.28 -3.37
C GLN A 69 -9.60 4.78 -2.93
N ILE A 70 -9.45 5.20 -1.66
CA ILE A 70 -8.16 5.71 -1.14
C ILE A 70 -7.16 4.58 -0.92
N LYS A 71 -7.62 3.37 -0.56
CA LYS A 71 -6.74 2.19 -0.46
C LYS A 71 -6.17 1.81 -1.81
N LEU A 72 -7.00 1.69 -2.84
CA LEU A 72 -6.57 1.34 -4.19
C LEU A 72 -5.64 2.41 -4.81
N SER A 73 -5.90 3.69 -4.54
CA SER A 73 -5.04 4.78 -5.04
C SER A 73 -3.63 4.78 -4.44
N TYR A 74 -3.45 4.18 -3.25
CA TYR A 74 -2.14 4.01 -2.61
C TYR A 74 -1.52 2.64 -2.87
N LEU A 75 -2.31 1.56 -2.88
CA LEU A 75 -1.84 0.20 -3.08
C LEU A 75 -1.13 0.02 -4.42
N ARG A 76 -1.68 0.59 -5.50
CA ARG A 76 -1.10 0.47 -6.83
C ARG A 76 0.30 1.11 -6.94
N PRO A 77 0.48 2.41 -6.63
CA PRO A 77 1.82 3.01 -6.69
C PRO A 77 2.77 2.47 -5.62
N ALA A 78 2.28 2.06 -4.44
CA ALA A 78 3.12 1.40 -3.43
C ALA A 78 3.67 0.07 -3.94
N PHE A 79 2.84 -0.74 -4.61
CA PHE A 79 3.27 -1.98 -5.25
C PHE A 79 4.34 -1.72 -6.32
N LEU A 80 4.14 -0.71 -7.20
CA LEU A 80 5.11 -0.37 -8.24
C LEU A 80 6.44 0.18 -7.68
N ALA A 81 6.41 0.77 -6.49
CA ALA A 81 7.60 1.26 -5.79
C ALA A 81 8.35 0.18 -5.00
N LEU A 82 7.77 -1.03 -4.85
CA LEU A 82 8.48 -2.14 -4.24
C LEU A 82 9.66 -2.57 -5.12
N SER A 83 10.83 -2.68 -4.51
CA SER A 83 12.02 -3.21 -5.14
C SER A 83 12.45 -4.49 -4.43
N PRO A 84 12.35 -5.66 -5.10
CA PRO A 84 12.81 -6.92 -4.53
C PRO A 84 14.34 -7.04 -4.49
N ASP A 85 15.07 -6.16 -5.16
CA ASP A 85 16.53 -6.26 -5.28
C ASP A 85 17.25 -5.57 -4.12
N GLY A 86 18.11 -6.32 -3.43
CA GLY A 86 19.03 -5.79 -2.41
C GLY A 86 18.39 -5.26 -1.12
N ALA A 87 17.06 -5.30 -0.99
CA ALA A 87 16.37 -4.85 0.22
C ALA A 87 16.35 -5.93 1.31
N SER A 88 16.59 -5.54 2.56
CA SER A 88 16.42 -6.40 3.75
C SER A 88 15.00 -6.95 3.91
N THR A 89 14.05 -6.37 3.18
CA THR A 89 12.64 -6.75 3.17
C THR A 89 12.29 -7.81 2.13
N LYS A 90 13.21 -8.19 1.23
CA LYS A 90 12.95 -9.11 0.11
C LYS A 90 12.21 -10.39 0.53
N GLN A 91 12.64 -11.00 1.63
CA GLN A 91 12.06 -12.24 2.15
C GLN A 91 10.58 -12.14 2.56
N PHE A 92 10.08 -10.94 2.86
CA PHE A 92 8.69 -10.72 3.27
C PHE A 92 7.76 -10.40 2.08
N ILE A 93 8.33 -10.00 0.94
CA ILE A 93 7.57 -9.59 -0.25
C ILE A 93 6.61 -10.70 -0.71
N PRO A 94 7.03 -11.97 -0.90
CA PRO A 94 6.14 -13.00 -1.41
C PRO A 94 4.89 -13.16 -0.53
N LYS A 95 5.08 -13.27 0.79
CA LYS A 95 3.97 -13.40 1.74
C LYS A 95 2.99 -12.23 1.67
N VAL A 96 3.50 -11.00 1.70
CA VAL A 96 2.66 -9.78 1.66
C VAL A 96 1.88 -9.69 0.34
N LEU A 97 2.51 -10.05 -0.78
CA LEU A 97 1.87 -10.04 -2.09
C LEU A 97 0.82 -11.16 -2.24
N THR A 98 1.08 -12.36 -1.70
CA THR A 98 0.08 -13.43 -1.64
C THR A 98 -1.15 -13.02 -0.81
N ASP A 99 -0.93 -12.39 0.33
CA ASP A 99 -2.02 -11.89 1.17
C ASP A 99 -2.81 -10.78 0.45
N LEU A 100 -2.14 -9.84 -0.22
CA LEU A 100 -2.78 -8.81 -1.05
C LEU A 100 -3.62 -9.44 -2.17
N LEU A 101 -3.09 -10.44 -2.88
CA LEU A 101 -3.80 -11.15 -3.95
C LEU A 101 -5.11 -11.79 -3.43
N LYS A 102 -5.06 -12.41 -2.25
CA LYS A 102 -6.23 -12.97 -1.59
C LYS A 102 -7.26 -11.88 -1.26
N GLN A 103 -6.83 -10.75 -0.71
CA GLN A 103 -7.73 -9.63 -0.36
C GLN A 103 -8.36 -8.99 -1.59
N LEU A 104 -7.61 -8.79 -2.67
CA LEU A 104 -8.13 -8.27 -3.94
C LEU A 104 -9.19 -9.21 -4.54
N THR A 105 -8.94 -10.52 -4.49
CA THR A 105 -9.89 -11.52 -4.98
C THR A 105 -11.20 -11.47 -4.18
N LEU A 106 -11.11 -11.41 -2.85
CA LEU A 106 -12.28 -11.28 -1.99
C LEU A 106 -13.05 -9.97 -2.23
N PHE A 107 -12.33 -8.84 -2.35
CA PHE A 107 -12.92 -7.54 -2.63
C PHE A 107 -13.70 -7.53 -3.95
N MET A 108 -13.16 -8.12 -5.02
CA MET A 108 -13.86 -8.17 -6.31
C MET A 108 -15.19 -8.95 -6.24
N GLN A 109 -15.30 -9.93 -5.33
CA GLN A 109 -16.54 -10.68 -5.10
C GLN A 109 -17.62 -9.87 -4.37
N THR A 110 -17.29 -8.75 -3.74
CA THR A 110 -18.27 -7.87 -3.08
C THR A 110 -19.01 -6.95 -4.05
N ASN A 111 -18.80 -7.12 -5.36
CA ASN A 111 -19.37 -6.29 -6.43
C ASN A 111 -19.14 -4.77 -6.21
N PRO A 112 -17.87 -4.31 -6.11
CA PRO A 112 -17.56 -2.89 -5.90
C PRO A 112 -17.90 -2.04 -7.14
N PRO A 113 -17.93 -0.70 -7.00
CA PRO A 113 -18.11 0.20 -8.14
C PRO A 113 -17.16 -0.12 -9.31
N LEU A 114 -17.64 0.01 -10.54
CA LEU A 114 -16.92 -0.41 -11.76
C LEU A 114 -15.48 0.12 -11.84
N LYS A 115 -15.25 1.37 -11.43
CA LYS A 115 -13.91 1.97 -11.41
C LYS A 115 -12.97 1.21 -10.47
N GLU A 116 -13.39 1.00 -9.23
CA GLU A 116 -12.62 0.29 -8.22
C GLU A 116 -12.43 -1.19 -8.58
N MET A 117 -13.43 -1.82 -9.19
CA MET A 117 -13.32 -3.17 -9.73
C MET A 117 -12.22 -3.26 -10.80
N ASN A 118 -12.16 -2.30 -11.71
CA ASN A 118 -11.12 -2.25 -12.75
C ASN A 118 -9.74 -2.01 -12.15
N ASP A 119 -9.61 -1.06 -11.22
CA ASP A 119 -8.36 -0.77 -10.54
C ASP A 119 -7.83 -1.99 -9.75
N ALA A 120 -8.71 -2.66 -9.00
CA ALA A 120 -8.40 -3.88 -8.27
C ALA A 120 -7.98 -5.02 -9.21
N ARG A 121 -8.67 -5.19 -10.35
CA ARG A 121 -8.32 -6.22 -11.36
C ARG A 121 -6.95 -5.99 -11.97
N ILE A 122 -6.62 -4.74 -12.33
CA ILE A 122 -5.31 -4.39 -12.90
C ILE A 122 -4.21 -4.67 -11.87
N LEU A 123 -4.42 -4.24 -10.62
CA LEU A 123 -3.46 -4.50 -9.54
C LEU A 123 -3.28 -6.01 -9.29
N LYS A 124 -4.39 -6.76 -9.27
CA LYS A 124 -4.38 -8.21 -9.09
C LYS A 124 -3.48 -8.90 -10.13
N MET A 125 -3.67 -8.57 -11.41
CA MET A 125 -2.87 -9.15 -12.50
C MET A 125 -1.37 -8.83 -12.36
N ALA A 126 -1.03 -7.60 -11.94
CA ALA A 126 0.36 -7.21 -11.74
C ALA A 126 1.01 -7.95 -10.57
N VAL A 127 0.28 -8.14 -9.46
CA VAL A 127 0.75 -8.92 -8.31
C VAL A 127 0.95 -10.39 -8.68
N GLU A 128 0.01 -10.99 -9.43
CA GLU A 128 0.13 -12.37 -9.92
C GLU A 128 1.37 -12.56 -10.79
N SER A 129 1.60 -11.63 -11.72
CA SER A 129 2.78 -11.67 -12.57
C SER A 129 4.08 -11.57 -11.75
N MET A 130 4.14 -10.69 -10.76
CA MET A 130 5.33 -10.56 -9.91
C MET A 130 5.60 -11.81 -9.08
N LEU A 131 4.55 -12.44 -8.54
CA LEU A 131 4.67 -13.69 -7.79
C LEU A 131 5.13 -14.86 -8.67
N SER A 132 4.67 -14.94 -9.92
CA SER A 132 5.14 -16.00 -10.82
C SER A 132 6.63 -15.92 -11.16
N PHE A 133 7.24 -14.73 -11.10
CA PHE A 133 8.70 -14.57 -11.31
C PHE A 133 9.53 -14.88 -10.07
N THR A 134 8.92 -14.99 -8.88
CA THR A 134 9.65 -15.32 -7.64
C THR A 134 9.77 -16.82 -7.37
N ASP A 135 9.09 -17.66 -8.17
CA ASP A 135 9.11 -19.12 -8.06
C ASP A 135 10.16 -19.80 -8.98
N GLU A 136 10.86 -19.04 -9.84
CA GLU A 136 12.02 -19.46 -10.66
C GLU A 136 13.36 -19.10 -9.99
#